data_AF-A0A2T2TJY2-F1
#
_entry.id   AF-A0A2T2TJY2-F1
#
_cell.length_a   1.000
_cell.length_b   1.000
_cell.length_c   1.000
_cell.angle_alpha   90.00
_cell.angle_beta   90.00
_cell.angle_gamma   90.00
#
_symmetry.space_group_name_H-M   'P 1'
#
loop_
_entity.id
_entity.type
_entity.pdbx_description
1 polymer ?
#
loop_
_entity_poly.entity_id
_entity_poly.type
_entity_poly.pdbx_seq_one_letter_code
_entity_poly.pdbx_strand_id
1 'polypeptide(L)'
;MDDRPWTMVRQDASSVVNVYRSFDRDTGPEQSETYAIRVSAPGFSGVAEAVGRAPAPVPFGSLSRGEAPEPEQTEIDVQLTDPEGRDDYYTLSVYQQAVRSDTVGLQVELSFSSTSPLLQENAQEQFIDDGPGKVRTTYYDGALFSDTAFEGETRRMSIRFTADNIGGLPPDVEKRTVVVLTSLSEDRYEYRRTLRLSERTGENPFSGPVQIHSNVRGGLGIFAGAARVGRVVLREGASP
;
A
#
# COMPACT_ATOMS: atom_id res chain seq x y z
N MET A 1 -24.18 18.26 16.72
CA MET A 1 -24.28 16.89 16.18
C MET A 1 -25.33 16.95 15.09
N ASP A 2 -24.88 17.08 13.84
CA ASP A 2 -25.77 17.29 12.69
C ASP A 2 -25.92 15.93 11.99
N ASP A 3 -27.04 15.27 12.25
CA ASP A 3 -27.37 13.91 11.82
C ASP A 3 -27.96 13.98 10.40
N ARG A 4 -27.08 14.01 9.37
CA ARG A 4 -27.53 14.04 7.97
C ARG A 4 -27.55 12.62 7.38
N PRO A 5 -28.70 12.14 6.89
CA PRO A 5 -28.83 10.79 6.35
C PRO A 5 -28.11 10.65 5.01
N TRP A 6 -27.41 9.53 4.84
CA TRP A 6 -26.77 9.13 3.59
C TRP A 6 -27.81 8.61 2.61
N THR A 7 -27.86 9.16 1.39
CA THR A 7 -28.75 8.65 0.33
C THR A 7 -28.08 7.50 -0.42
N MET A 8 -28.66 6.32 -0.30
CA MET A 8 -28.23 5.10 -0.98
C MET A 8 -28.79 5.07 -2.41
N VAL A 9 -27.92 5.06 -3.42
CA VAL A 9 -28.31 4.75 -4.81
C VAL A 9 -28.16 3.24 -5.02
N ARG A 10 -29.27 2.57 -5.34
CA ARG A 10 -29.33 1.12 -5.54
C ARG A 10 -28.90 0.80 -6.99
N GLN A 11 -27.94 -0.10 -7.15
CA GLN A 11 -27.68 -0.77 -8.42
C GLN A 11 -27.77 -2.28 -8.16
N ASP A 12 -28.61 -2.98 -8.92
CA ASP A 12 -28.92 -4.40 -8.73
C ASP A 12 -27.67 -5.28 -8.91
N ALA A 13 -27.48 -6.19 -7.97
CA ALA A 13 -26.33 -7.10 -7.90
C ALA A 13 -26.76 -8.50 -8.30
N SER A 14 -26.34 -8.92 -9.50
CA SER A 14 -26.27 -10.33 -9.88
C SER A 14 -24.84 -10.63 -10.31
N SER A 15 -24.22 -11.61 -9.65
CA SER A 15 -22.81 -12.03 -9.70
C SER A 15 -21.87 -11.26 -8.77
N VAL A 16 -20.94 -12.01 -8.16
CA VAL A 16 -19.87 -11.54 -7.28
C VAL A 16 -18.94 -10.64 -8.09
N VAL A 17 -19.32 -9.37 -8.19
CA VAL A 17 -18.49 -8.31 -8.71
C VAL A 17 -17.83 -7.67 -7.48
N ASN A 18 -16.51 -7.48 -7.52
CA ASN A 18 -15.84 -6.54 -6.63
C ASN A 18 -16.49 -5.17 -6.83
N VAL A 19 -17.52 -4.86 -6.03
CA VAL A 19 -18.21 -3.59 -6.10
C VAL A 19 -17.31 -2.57 -5.41
N TYR A 20 -16.44 -1.92 -6.16
CA TYR A 20 -15.82 -0.67 -5.74
C TYR A 20 -16.93 0.39 -5.71
N ARG A 21 -17.52 0.65 -4.54
CA ARG A 21 -18.33 1.85 -4.30
C ARG A 21 -17.42 2.91 -3.71
N SER A 22 -17.07 3.92 -4.51
CA SER A 22 -16.58 5.19 -3.97
C SER A 22 -17.78 6.01 -3.50
N PHE A 23 -17.72 6.50 -2.27
CA PHE A 23 -18.62 7.55 -1.80
C PHE A 23 -17.86 8.86 -1.95
N ASP A 24 -18.07 9.57 -3.06
CA ASP A 24 -17.60 10.94 -3.19
C ASP A 24 -18.46 11.84 -2.30
N ARG A 25 -17.92 12.20 -1.14
CA ARG A 25 -18.21 13.52 -0.57
C ARG A 25 -17.16 14.48 -1.11
N ASP A 26 -17.54 15.74 -1.31
CA ASP A 26 -16.63 16.85 -1.62
C ASP A 26 -15.55 17.09 -0.53
N THR A 27 -15.58 16.32 0.56
CA THR A 27 -14.56 16.27 1.61
C THR A 27 -14.24 14.81 1.94
N GLY A 28 -13.00 14.39 1.71
CA GLY A 28 -12.48 13.10 2.18
C GLY A 28 -12.47 13.01 3.72
N PRO A 29 -12.17 11.83 4.29
CA PRO A 29 -12.04 11.69 5.73
C PRO A 29 -10.96 12.65 6.26
N GLU A 30 -11.30 13.39 7.32
CA GLU A 30 -10.34 14.13 8.13
C GLU A 30 -9.27 13.16 8.69
N GLN A 31 -8.02 13.62 8.67
CA GLN A 31 -6.87 12.82 9.09
C GLN A 31 -6.89 12.57 10.59
N SER A 32 -6.38 11.42 11.01
CA SER A 32 -6.35 10.97 12.41
C SER A 32 -7.70 10.74 13.08
N GLU A 33 -8.81 10.94 12.36
CA GLU A 33 -10.16 10.75 12.87
C GLU A 33 -10.65 9.29 12.77
N THR A 34 -11.60 8.96 13.64
CA THR A 34 -12.27 7.66 13.69
C THR A 34 -13.67 7.75 13.09
N TYR A 35 -13.98 6.79 12.22
CA TYR A 35 -15.26 6.66 11.55
C TYR A 35 -15.93 5.35 11.96
N ALA A 36 -17.25 5.30 11.88
CA ALA A 36 -18.02 4.08 12.06
C ALA A 36 -18.97 3.88 10.88
N ILE A 37 -19.12 2.64 10.44
CA ILE A 37 -20.15 2.23 9.49
C ILE A 37 -21.15 1.33 10.18
N ARG A 38 -22.43 1.49 9.81
CA ARG A 38 -23.53 0.62 10.21
C ARG A 38 -24.33 0.27 8.97
N VAL A 39 -24.50 -1.02 8.70
CA VAL A 39 -25.19 -1.52 7.51
C VAL A 39 -26.29 -2.49 7.90
N SER A 40 -27.49 -2.28 7.37
CA SER A 40 -28.63 -3.18 7.49
C SER A 40 -29.16 -3.53 6.10
N ALA A 41 -29.53 -4.78 5.87
CA ALA A 41 -30.05 -5.25 4.59
C ALA A 41 -31.30 -6.12 4.77
N PRO A 42 -32.32 -6.02 3.87
CA PRO A 42 -33.46 -6.93 3.87
C PRO A 42 -33.00 -8.40 3.81
N GLY A 43 -33.58 -9.25 4.66
CA GLY A 43 -33.21 -10.67 4.75
C GLY A 43 -32.07 -10.98 5.73
N PHE A 44 -31.45 -9.96 6.34
CA PHE A 44 -30.44 -10.13 7.39
C PHE A 44 -31.01 -9.62 8.72
N SER A 45 -30.96 -10.46 9.76
CA SER A 45 -31.57 -10.18 11.07
C SER A 45 -30.74 -9.28 11.99
N GLY A 46 -29.64 -8.70 11.49
CA GLY A 46 -28.72 -7.89 12.28
C GLY A 46 -28.19 -6.67 11.53
N VAL A 47 -27.53 -5.79 12.29
CA VAL A 47 -26.76 -4.67 11.76
C VAL A 47 -25.29 -5.08 11.78
N ALA A 48 -24.62 -4.94 10.63
CA ALA A 48 -23.18 -5.07 10.55
C ALA A 48 -22.55 -3.73 10.93
N GLU A 49 -21.57 -3.75 11.83
CA GLU A 49 -20.93 -2.54 12.34
C GLU A 49 -19.41 -2.67 12.28
N ALA A 50 -18.72 -1.59 11.93
CA ALA A 50 -17.26 -1.54 12.01
C ALA A 50 -16.81 -0.12 12.33
N VAL A 51 -15.63 -0.02 12.93
CA VAL A 51 -14.96 1.24 13.28
C VAL A 51 -13.60 1.23 12.64
N GLY A 52 -13.21 2.35 12.02
CA GLY A 52 -11.95 2.46 11.29
C GLY A 52 -11.35 3.84 11.49
N ARG A 53 -10.03 3.91 11.61
CA ARG A 53 -9.29 5.17 11.73
C ARG A 53 -8.74 5.59 10.38
N ALA A 54 -8.86 6.87 10.03
CA ALA A 54 -8.13 7.46 8.94
C ALA A 54 -6.71 7.84 9.43
N PRO A 55 -5.63 7.20 8.95
CA PRO A 55 -4.29 7.57 9.38
C PRO A 55 -3.89 8.94 8.84
N ALA A 56 -2.99 9.64 9.54
CA ALA A 56 -2.33 10.81 8.97
C ALA A 56 -1.24 10.34 7.99
N PRO A 57 -1.05 11.02 6.83
CA PRO A 57 0.04 10.70 5.93
C PRO A 57 1.37 11.10 6.57
N VAL A 58 2.37 10.21 6.46
CA VAL A 58 3.76 10.56 6.79
C VAL A 58 4.48 10.94 5.50
N PRO A 59 5.05 12.16 5.40
CA PRO A 59 5.81 12.56 4.23
C PRO A 59 7.17 11.86 4.20
N PHE A 60 7.71 11.70 2.99
CA PHE A 60 9.14 11.39 2.84
C PHE A 60 9.98 12.54 3.41
N GLY A 61 11.08 12.20 4.10
CA GLY A 61 12.13 13.16 4.45
C GLY A 61 12.92 13.56 3.20
N SER A 62 13.70 12.61 2.67
CA SER A 62 14.46 12.76 1.44
C SER A 62 14.35 11.50 0.57
N LEU A 63 14.36 11.69 -0.75
CA LEU A 63 14.57 10.62 -1.73
C LEU A 63 15.81 10.97 -2.55
N SER A 64 16.80 10.07 -2.58
CA SER A 64 18.02 10.28 -3.34
C SER A 64 18.39 9.02 -4.12
N ARG A 65 19.07 9.21 -5.26
CA ARG A 65 19.59 8.10 -6.05
C ARG A 65 20.78 7.46 -5.33
N GLY A 66 20.70 6.15 -5.10
CA GLY A 66 21.81 5.33 -4.63
C GLY A 66 22.66 4.81 -5.79
N GLU A 67 23.66 4.00 -5.46
CA GLU A 67 24.52 3.32 -6.44
C GLU A 67 23.94 1.95 -6.76
N ALA A 68 23.42 1.78 -7.98
CA ALA A 68 22.95 0.49 -8.47
C ALA A 68 24.13 -0.31 -9.06
N PRO A 69 24.20 -1.63 -8.82
CA PRO A 69 25.30 -2.45 -9.31
C PRO A 69 25.24 -2.68 -10.82
N GLU A 70 24.04 -2.66 -11.40
CA GLU A 70 23.79 -2.89 -12.82
C GLU A 70 23.14 -1.64 -13.48
N PRO A 71 23.46 -1.31 -14.74
CA PRO A 71 22.95 -0.10 -15.42
C PRO A 71 21.43 -0.02 -15.56
N GLU A 72 20.75 -1.16 -15.70
CA GLU A 72 19.29 -1.26 -15.83
C GLU A 72 18.55 -1.16 -14.49
N GLN A 73 19.29 -1.24 -13.38
CA GLN A 73 18.73 -1.12 -12.05
C GLN A 73 18.75 0.34 -11.59
N THR A 74 17.73 0.70 -10.83
CA THR A 74 17.72 1.93 -10.07
C THR A 74 17.69 1.61 -8.59
N GLU A 75 18.59 2.24 -7.85
CA GLU A 75 18.61 2.22 -6.39
C GLU A 75 18.18 3.60 -5.88
N ILE A 76 17.21 3.62 -4.95
CA ILE A 76 16.70 4.82 -4.29
C ILE A 76 16.87 4.65 -2.79
N ASP A 77 17.54 5.62 -2.18
CA ASP A 77 17.55 5.78 -0.73
C ASP A 77 16.31 6.57 -0.30
N VAL A 78 15.50 5.95 0.54
CA VAL A 78 14.29 6.50 1.10
C VAL A 78 14.55 6.86 2.56
N GLN A 79 14.40 8.14 2.92
CA GLN A 79 14.42 8.57 4.30
C GLN A 79 12.99 8.79 4.81
N LEU A 80 12.71 8.19 5.97
CA LEU A 80 11.44 8.28 6.68
C LEU A 80 11.72 8.78 8.11
N THR A 81 10.87 9.67 8.61
CA THR A 81 10.86 10.08 10.03
C THR A 81 9.53 9.67 10.61
N ASP A 82 9.59 8.79 11.60
CA ASP A 82 8.42 8.30 12.30
C ASP A 82 8.06 9.22 13.48
N PRO A 83 6.79 9.60 13.67
CA PRO A 83 6.39 10.42 14.81
C PRO A 83 6.26 9.61 16.10
N GLU A 84 6.89 10.08 17.18
CA GLU A 84 6.91 9.41 18.49
C GLU A 84 5.53 9.29 19.16
N GLY A 85 5.31 8.16 19.83
CA GLY A 85 4.24 7.91 20.78
C GLY A 85 2.98 7.31 20.17
N ARG A 86 3.09 6.63 19.02
CA ARG A 86 1.94 6.00 18.34
C ARG A 86 2.42 4.80 17.52
N ASP A 87 1.66 3.71 17.53
CA ASP A 87 1.93 2.60 16.61
C ASP A 87 1.51 2.97 15.18
N ASP A 88 2.49 3.12 14.29
CA ASP A 88 2.30 3.41 12.87
C ASP A 88 2.65 2.22 11.98
N TYR A 89 1.85 2.10 10.92
CA TYR A 89 1.95 1.00 9.97
C TYR A 89 2.05 1.52 8.55
N TYR A 90 2.89 0.88 7.74
CA TYR A 90 3.27 1.40 6.44
C TYR A 90 3.19 0.36 5.33
N THR A 91 2.97 0.85 4.11
CA THR A 91 3.42 0.15 2.91
C THR A 91 4.31 1.06 2.08
N LEU A 92 5.46 0.54 1.64
CA LEU A 92 6.29 1.15 0.62
C LEU A 92 6.08 0.41 -0.72
N SER A 93 5.65 1.14 -1.74
CA SER A 93 5.43 0.62 -3.10
C SER A 93 6.16 1.46 -4.13
N VAL A 94 6.48 0.86 -5.27
CA VAL A 94 7.04 1.56 -6.43
C VAL A 94 6.06 1.37 -7.59
N TYR A 95 5.74 2.44 -8.30
CA TYR A 95 4.88 2.40 -9.47
C TYR A 95 5.59 2.97 -10.69
N GLN A 96 5.34 2.38 -11.86
CA GLN A 96 5.60 3.03 -13.14
C GLN A 96 4.29 3.56 -13.71
N GLN A 97 4.31 4.81 -14.17
CA GLN A 97 3.17 5.50 -14.76
C GLN A 97 3.49 5.89 -16.20
N ALA A 98 2.55 5.65 -17.11
CA ALA A 98 2.53 6.23 -18.44
C ALA A 98 1.66 7.50 -18.41
N VAL A 99 2.26 8.66 -18.67
CA VAL A 99 1.65 9.97 -18.52
C VAL A 99 1.63 10.71 -19.84
N ARG A 100 0.47 11.23 -20.22
CA ARG A 100 0.28 12.10 -21.39
C ARG A 100 -0.47 13.35 -20.96
N SER A 101 0.08 14.53 -21.22
CA SER A 101 -0.54 15.81 -20.84
C SER A 101 -1.01 15.84 -19.38
N ASP A 102 -0.13 15.39 -18.46
CA ASP A 102 -0.37 15.24 -17.03
C ASP A 102 -1.51 14.29 -16.61
N THR A 103 -2.08 13.54 -17.56
CA THR A 103 -3.03 12.48 -17.29
C THR A 103 -2.31 11.13 -17.22
N VAL A 104 -2.46 10.42 -16.11
CA VAL A 104 -1.94 9.05 -15.95
C VAL A 104 -2.88 8.10 -16.71
N GLY A 105 -2.39 7.50 -17.80
CA GLY A 105 -3.16 6.57 -18.62
C GLY A 105 -3.01 5.10 -18.20
N LEU A 106 -1.83 4.72 -17.71
CA LEU A 106 -1.53 3.39 -17.19
C LEU A 106 -0.63 3.53 -15.96
N GLN A 107 -0.88 2.69 -14.96
CA GLN A 107 -0.03 2.56 -13.79
C GLN A 107 0.19 1.08 -13.48
N VAL A 108 1.44 0.68 -13.30
CA VAL A 108 1.84 -0.69 -12.95
C VAL A 108 2.65 -0.64 -11.67
N GLU A 109 2.35 -1.51 -10.70
CA GLU A 109 3.18 -1.68 -9.50
C GLU A 109 4.43 -2.47 -9.88
N LEU A 110 5.60 -1.96 -9.50
CA LEU A 110 6.88 -2.61 -9.73
C LEU A 110 7.27 -3.41 -8.50
N SER A 111 7.79 -4.61 -8.75
CA SER A 111 8.54 -5.31 -7.72
C SER A 111 9.83 -4.57 -7.42
N PHE A 112 10.24 -4.58 -6.16
CA PHE A 112 11.53 -4.04 -5.74
C PHE A 112 12.16 -4.95 -4.72
N SER A 113 13.43 -4.71 -4.42
CA SER A 113 14.18 -5.46 -3.45
C SER A 113 14.93 -4.57 -2.48
N SER A 114 15.16 -5.03 -1.25
CA SER A 114 15.82 -4.26 -0.21
C SER A 114 16.63 -5.15 0.73
N THR A 115 17.74 -4.61 1.24
CA THR A 115 18.52 -5.19 2.35
C THR A 115 18.19 -4.54 3.69
N SER A 116 17.26 -3.57 3.72
CA SER A 116 16.92 -2.85 4.94
C SER A 116 16.26 -3.79 5.96
N PRO A 117 16.78 -3.87 7.20
CA PRO A 117 16.15 -4.67 8.25
C PRO A 117 14.73 -4.17 8.60
N LEU A 118 14.43 -2.90 8.35
CA LEU A 118 13.12 -2.29 8.62
C LEU A 118 11.99 -2.91 7.79
N LEU A 119 12.30 -3.49 6.63
CA LEU A 119 11.30 -4.06 5.73
C LEU A 119 11.15 -5.58 5.91
N GLN A 120 11.89 -6.21 6.82
CA GLN A 120 11.94 -7.67 6.93
C GLN A 120 10.74 -8.29 7.66
N GLU A 121 9.95 -7.50 8.41
CA GLU A 121 8.83 -7.98 9.23
C GLU A 121 7.83 -8.85 8.45
N ASN A 122 7.53 -8.46 7.20
CA ASN A 122 6.63 -9.21 6.31
C ASN A 122 7.32 -9.58 5.00
N ALA A 123 8.60 -9.96 5.07
CA ALA A 123 9.39 -10.40 3.91
C ALA A 123 8.63 -11.43 3.06
N GLN A 124 8.62 -11.26 1.74
CA GLN A 124 7.96 -12.18 0.81
C GLN A 124 8.90 -13.29 0.39
N GLU A 125 9.94 -12.93 -0.35
CA GLU A 125 10.97 -13.87 -0.78
C GLU A 125 12.34 -13.33 -0.41
N GLN A 126 13.14 -14.15 0.25
CA GLN A 126 14.50 -13.81 0.63
C GLN A 126 15.47 -14.62 -0.22
N PHE A 127 16.41 -13.91 -0.84
CA PHE A 127 17.50 -14.53 -1.59
C PHE A 127 18.83 -14.04 -1.02
N ILE A 128 19.86 -14.88 -1.11
CA ILE A 128 21.24 -14.46 -0.83
C ILE A 128 21.71 -13.69 -2.05
N ASP A 129 21.97 -12.41 -1.89
CA ASP A 129 22.37 -11.49 -2.96
C ASP A 129 23.68 -10.78 -2.55
N ASP A 130 24.60 -10.57 -3.49
CA ASP A 130 25.80 -9.76 -3.32
C ASP A 130 26.78 -10.17 -2.17
N GLY A 131 27.13 -11.46 -2.08
CA GLY A 131 28.23 -11.97 -1.24
C GLY A 131 27.81 -12.61 0.10
N PRO A 132 28.74 -13.24 0.85
CA PRO A 132 28.41 -13.95 2.07
C PRO A 132 27.81 -12.99 3.12
N GLY A 133 26.58 -13.29 3.56
CA GLY A 133 25.92 -12.61 4.68
C GLY A 133 24.97 -11.48 4.32
N LYS A 134 24.74 -11.16 3.04
CA LYS A 134 23.73 -10.18 2.62
C LYS A 134 22.47 -10.88 2.11
N VAL A 135 21.39 -10.79 2.89
CA VAL A 135 20.07 -11.25 2.49
C VAL A 135 19.32 -10.06 1.91
N ARG A 136 18.87 -10.19 0.66
CA ARG A 136 18.00 -9.22 0.02
C ARG A 136 16.60 -9.81 -0.08
N THR A 137 15.62 -9.01 0.32
CA THR A 137 14.21 -9.40 0.24
C THR A 137 13.59 -8.77 -0.99
N THR A 138 12.87 -9.55 -1.79
CA THR A 138 12.05 -9.08 -2.91
C THR A 138 10.61 -8.88 -2.44
N TYR A 139 9.98 -7.80 -2.90
CA TYR A 139 8.59 -7.44 -2.62
C TYR A 139 7.85 -7.25 -3.95
N TYR A 140 6.79 -8.01 -4.17
CA TYR A 140 5.99 -8.02 -5.40
C TYR A 140 4.79 -7.05 -5.34
N ASP A 141 4.18 -6.86 -4.17
CA ASP A 141 2.99 -6.00 -3.94
C ASP A 141 3.22 -4.94 -2.84
N GLY A 142 4.47 -4.45 -2.76
CA GLY A 142 4.93 -3.48 -1.77
C GLY A 142 5.38 -4.10 -0.44
N ALA A 143 6.33 -3.46 0.22
CA ALA A 143 6.79 -3.87 1.56
C ALA A 143 5.80 -3.39 2.63
N LEU A 144 5.28 -4.31 3.44
CA LEU A 144 4.39 -4.04 4.57
C LEU A 144 5.21 -4.12 5.87
N PHE A 145 5.19 -3.09 6.71
CA PHE A 145 6.01 -3.02 7.91
C PHE A 145 5.41 -2.07 8.95
N SER A 146 5.74 -2.29 10.22
CA SER A 146 5.48 -1.36 11.33
C SER A 146 6.70 -0.48 11.63
N ASP A 147 6.49 0.56 12.42
CA ASP A 147 7.51 1.42 13.02
C ASP A 147 8.28 0.80 14.20
N THR A 148 7.90 -0.39 14.70
CA THR A 148 8.51 -1.03 15.90
C THR A 148 10.04 -0.94 15.97
N ALA A 149 10.74 -0.98 14.84
CA ALA A 149 12.21 -0.92 14.77
C ALA A 149 12.81 0.50 14.69
N PHE A 150 11.99 1.54 14.61
CA PHE A 150 12.38 2.94 14.37
C PHE A 150 11.40 4.01 14.89
N GLU A 151 10.53 3.67 15.85
CA GLU A 151 9.63 4.59 16.56
C GLU A 151 10.32 5.92 16.92
N GLY A 152 9.74 7.04 16.50
CA GLY A 152 10.25 8.37 16.82
C GLY A 152 11.59 8.74 16.17
N GLU A 153 12.15 7.88 15.31
CA GLU A 153 13.45 8.05 14.70
C GLU A 153 13.39 8.34 13.19
N THR A 154 14.44 8.99 12.68
CA THR A 154 14.68 9.09 11.25
C THR A 154 15.55 7.93 10.78
N ARG A 155 15.06 7.14 9.83
CA ARG A 155 15.83 6.04 9.22
C ARG A 155 15.90 6.16 7.70
N ARG A 156 16.92 5.49 7.15
CA ARG A 156 17.12 5.33 5.71
C ARG A 156 16.96 3.87 5.33
N MET A 157 16.26 3.62 4.23
CA MET A 157 16.13 2.31 3.59
C MET A 157 16.49 2.44 2.11
N SER A 158 17.31 1.52 1.61
CA SER A 158 17.59 1.44 0.18
C SER A 158 16.60 0.47 -0.48
N ILE A 159 16.02 0.88 -1.60
CA ILE A 159 15.19 0.02 -2.46
C ILE A 159 15.79 -0.02 -3.87
N ARG A 160 15.73 -1.20 -4.49
CA ARG A 160 16.28 -1.46 -5.82
C ARG A 160 15.19 -2.04 -6.72
N PHE A 161 15.02 -1.48 -7.91
CA PHE A 161 14.01 -1.93 -8.89
C PHE A 161 14.49 -1.69 -10.32
N THR A 162 13.84 -2.34 -11.28
CA THR A 162 14.05 -2.11 -12.72
C THR A 162 12.86 -1.34 -13.28
N ALA A 163 13.14 -0.20 -13.93
CA ALA A 163 12.12 0.76 -14.32
C ALA A 163 11.51 0.53 -15.72
N ASP A 164 11.75 -0.59 -16.42
CA ASP A 164 11.31 -0.75 -17.82
C ASP A 164 10.17 -1.75 -18.03
N ASN A 165 9.16 -1.74 -17.15
CA ASN A 165 8.02 -2.66 -17.23
C ASN A 165 6.93 -2.23 -18.22
N ILE A 166 6.92 -0.95 -18.64
CA ILE A 166 5.97 -0.43 -19.64
C ILE A 166 6.72 -0.09 -20.94
N GLY A 167 6.67 -1.01 -21.91
CA GLY A 167 7.26 -0.84 -23.24
C GLY A 167 6.25 -0.41 -24.32
N GLY A 168 6.75 -0.05 -25.51
CA GLY A 168 5.93 0.18 -26.70
C GLY A 168 5.02 1.43 -26.65
N LEU A 169 5.34 2.39 -25.78
CA LEU A 169 4.56 3.61 -25.64
C LEU A 169 4.80 4.58 -26.81
N PRO A 170 3.77 5.36 -27.21
CA PRO A 170 3.94 6.46 -28.15
C PRO A 170 5.00 7.49 -27.68
N PRO A 171 5.70 8.19 -28.60
CA PRO A 171 6.78 9.13 -28.24
C PRO A 171 6.35 10.30 -27.34
N ASP A 172 5.08 10.67 -27.36
CA ASP A 172 4.49 11.76 -26.58
C ASP A 172 4.08 11.33 -25.16
N VAL A 173 4.38 10.10 -24.77
CA VAL A 173 4.08 9.56 -23.43
C VAL A 173 5.35 9.57 -22.58
N GLU A 174 5.28 10.26 -21.45
CA GLU A 174 6.31 10.26 -20.41
C GLU A 174 6.11 9.04 -19.50
N LYS A 175 7.19 8.31 -19.22
CA LYS A 175 7.25 7.31 -18.16
C LYS A 175 7.70 7.99 -16.88
N ARG A 176 6.91 7.88 -15.80
CA ARG A 176 7.27 8.35 -14.46
C ARG A 176 7.39 7.16 -13.52
N THR A 177 8.51 7.05 -12.82
CA THR A 177 8.61 6.11 -11.69
C THR A 177 8.33 6.86 -10.40
N VAL A 178 7.41 6.34 -9.60
CA VAL A 178 6.90 6.97 -8.39
C VAL A 178 7.10 6.03 -7.20
N VAL A 179 7.81 6.51 -6.17
CA VAL A 179 7.87 5.83 -4.87
C VAL A 179 6.68 6.34 -4.04
N VAL A 180 5.92 5.42 -3.47
CA VAL A 180 4.71 5.72 -2.70
C VAL A 180 4.83 5.12 -1.31
N LEU A 181 4.70 5.97 -0.29
CA LEU A 181 4.53 5.57 1.09
C LEU A 181 3.05 5.68 1.44
N THR A 182 2.50 4.60 2.00
CA THR A 182 1.12 4.55 2.48
C THR A 182 1.14 4.35 3.99
N SER A 183 0.64 5.31 4.76
CA SER A 183 0.30 5.13 6.17
C SER A 183 -1.01 4.35 6.26
N LEU A 184 -1.08 3.36 7.14
CA LEU A 184 -2.20 2.45 7.32
C LEU A 184 -2.73 2.57 8.76
N SER A 185 -4.04 2.42 8.94
CA SER A 185 -4.57 2.06 10.25
C SER A 185 -4.19 0.61 10.60
N GLU A 186 -4.07 0.28 11.89
CA GLU A 186 -3.81 -1.07 12.39
C GLU A 186 -4.70 -2.14 11.72
N ASP A 187 -6.02 -1.92 11.67
CA ASP A 187 -6.96 -2.83 11.01
C ASP A 187 -6.61 -3.11 9.53
N ARG A 188 -6.09 -2.10 8.83
CA ARG A 188 -5.67 -2.24 7.43
C ARG A 188 -4.36 -3.02 7.34
N TYR A 189 -3.44 -2.79 8.27
CA TYR A 189 -2.18 -3.52 8.38
C TYR A 189 -2.44 -5.02 8.63
N GLU A 190 -3.20 -5.36 9.67
CA GLU A 190 -3.52 -6.74 10.02
C GLU A 190 -4.32 -7.47 8.93
N TYR A 191 -5.24 -6.77 8.26
CA TYR A 191 -5.92 -7.32 7.08
C TYR A 191 -4.93 -7.69 5.97
N ARG A 192 -4.00 -6.81 5.59
CA ARG A 192 -3.02 -7.12 4.54
C ARG A 192 -2.07 -8.23 4.98
N ARG A 193 -1.63 -8.22 6.24
CA ARG A 193 -0.71 -9.22 6.80
C ARG A 193 -1.34 -10.61 6.80
N THR A 194 -2.55 -10.75 7.33
CA THR A 194 -3.27 -12.03 7.39
C THR A 194 -3.72 -12.52 6.01
N LEU A 195 -4.07 -11.61 5.09
CA LEU A 195 -4.36 -11.96 3.69
C LEU A 195 -3.12 -12.55 3.00
N ARG A 196 -1.96 -11.87 3.08
CA ARG A 196 -0.70 -12.38 2.52
C ARG A 196 -0.31 -13.72 3.13
N LEU A 197 -0.50 -13.89 4.44
CA LEU A 197 -0.22 -15.16 5.11
C LEU A 197 -1.15 -16.26 4.56
N SER A 198 -2.44 -15.97 4.40
CA SER A 198 -3.41 -16.90 3.82
C SER A 198 -3.03 -17.33 2.41
N GLU A 199 -2.65 -16.38 1.54
CA GLU A 199 -2.23 -16.65 0.16
C GLU A 199 -1.02 -17.60 0.12
N ARG A 200 -0.01 -17.37 0.97
CA ARG A 200 1.17 -18.25 1.05
C ARG A 200 0.88 -19.63 1.64
N THR A 201 0.03 -19.71 2.67
CA THR A 201 -0.36 -21.01 3.24
C THR A 201 -1.22 -21.84 2.30
N GLY A 202 -1.99 -21.20 1.40
CA GLY A 202 -2.81 -21.88 0.41
C GLY A 202 -1.99 -22.75 -0.55
N GLU A 203 -0.69 -22.47 -0.70
CA GLU A 203 0.24 -23.24 -1.50
C GLU A 203 0.81 -24.48 -0.76
N ASN A 204 0.62 -24.56 0.57
CA ASN A 204 1.11 -25.66 1.39
C ASN A 204 -0.03 -26.59 1.83
N PRO A 205 -0.12 -27.83 1.28
CA PRO A 205 -1.22 -28.76 1.55
C PRO A 205 -1.25 -29.31 2.99
N PHE A 206 -0.26 -28.96 3.82
CA PHE A 206 -0.18 -29.34 5.24
C PHE A 206 -0.47 -28.18 6.20
N SER A 207 -0.74 -26.98 5.69
CA SER A 207 -1.07 -25.81 6.51
C SER A 207 -2.58 -25.71 6.78
N GLY A 208 -2.95 -25.43 8.02
CA GLY A 208 -4.35 -25.12 8.38
C GLY A 208 -4.80 -23.78 7.78
N PRO A 209 -6.13 -23.52 7.74
CA PRO A 209 -6.64 -22.26 7.23
C PRO A 209 -6.18 -21.07 8.09
N VAL A 210 -5.72 -20.01 7.44
CA VAL A 210 -5.39 -18.74 8.11
C VAL A 210 -6.65 -17.90 8.19
N GLN A 211 -6.98 -17.44 9.40
CA GLN A 211 -8.07 -16.50 9.59
C GLN A 211 -7.64 -15.10 9.10
N ILE A 212 -8.29 -14.62 8.05
CA ILE A 212 -8.12 -13.24 7.56
C ILE A 212 -8.75 -12.29 8.57
N HIS A 213 -8.03 -11.24 8.96
CA HIS A 213 -8.49 -10.22 9.90
C HIS A 213 -9.77 -9.55 9.41
N SER A 214 -10.68 -9.28 10.32
CA SER A 214 -11.98 -8.65 10.05
C SER A 214 -12.39 -7.84 11.28
N ASN A 215 -12.69 -6.56 11.09
CA ASN A 215 -13.19 -5.68 12.16
C ASN A 215 -14.70 -5.43 12.08
N VAL A 216 -15.38 -6.04 11.10
CA VAL A 216 -16.84 -5.99 10.97
C VAL A 216 -17.49 -6.95 11.96
N ARG A 217 -18.27 -6.42 12.90
CA ARG A 217 -19.13 -7.18 13.80
C ARG A 217 -20.46 -7.46 13.12
N GLY A 218 -20.98 -8.68 13.23
CA GLY A 218 -22.22 -9.08 12.56
C GLY A 218 -22.06 -9.38 11.06
N GLY A 219 -20.82 -9.55 10.57
CA GLY A 219 -20.52 -9.85 9.17
C GLY A 219 -19.04 -10.19 8.96
N LEU A 220 -18.62 -10.28 7.70
CA LEU A 220 -17.22 -10.42 7.30
C LEU A 220 -16.80 -9.18 6.51
N GLY A 221 -15.59 -8.69 6.76
CA GLY A 221 -14.99 -7.63 5.96
C GLY A 221 -14.09 -6.72 6.77
N ILE A 222 -13.64 -5.65 6.12
CA ILE A 222 -12.73 -4.68 6.70
C ILE A 222 -13.25 -3.26 6.46
N PHE A 223 -13.24 -2.44 7.50
CA PHE A 223 -13.44 -1.01 7.41
C PHE A 223 -12.24 -0.30 8.03
N ALA A 224 -11.34 0.21 7.20
CA ALA A 224 -10.04 0.69 7.64
C ALA A 224 -9.51 1.80 6.73
N GLY A 225 -8.59 2.63 7.23
CA GLY A 225 -8.06 3.80 6.54
C GLY A 225 -6.66 3.61 5.97
N ALA A 226 -6.35 4.42 4.96
CA ALA A 226 -5.01 4.54 4.40
C ALA A 226 -4.80 5.98 3.88
N ALA A 227 -3.60 6.51 4.03
CA ALA A 227 -3.20 7.81 3.52
C ALA A 227 -1.89 7.67 2.73
N ARG A 228 -1.81 8.26 1.53
CA ARG A 228 -0.72 8.02 0.58
C ARG A 228 0.04 9.28 0.25
N VAL A 229 1.37 9.18 0.19
CA VAL A 229 2.27 10.20 -0.32
C VAL A 229 3.12 9.59 -1.43
N GLY A 230 3.04 10.17 -2.63
CA GLY A 230 3.85 9.77 -3.78
C GLY A 230 4.90 10.81 -4.13
N ARG A 231 6.04 10.36 -4.67
CA ARG A 231 7.08 11.22 -5.25
C ARG A 231 7.65 10.59 -6.50
N VAL A 232 7.72 11.37 -7.58
CA VAL A 232 8.39 10.97 -8.82
C VAL A 232 9.89 10.95 -8.57
N VAL A 233 10.53 9.81 -8.83
CA VAL A 233 11.98 9.60 -8.66
C VAL A 233 12.72 9.46 -9.99
N LEU A 234 12.02 9.08 -11.06
CA LEU A 234 12.56 9.01 -12.42
C LEU A 234 11.53 9.53 -13.42
N ARG A 235 12.04 10.12 -14.51
CA ARG A 235 11.28 10.53 -15.69
C ARG A 235 12.04 10.08 -16.92
N GLU A 236 11.37 9.37 -17.81
CA GLU A 236 11.92 8.86 -19.06
C GLU A 236 10.93 9.10 -20.19
N GLY A 237 11.43 9.37 -21.41
CA GLY A 237 10.54 9.82 -22.49
C GLY A 237 10.06 11.26 -22.29
N ALA A 238 9.27 11.74 -23.25
CA ALA A 238 8.89 13.13 -23.51
C ALA A 238 9.47 14.21 -22.57
N SER A 239 10.62 14.78 -22.96
CA SER A 239 10.95 16.19 -22.75
C SER A 239 10.73 16.94 -24.07
N PRO A 240 10.39 18.25 -24.02
CA PRO A 240 9.69 19.00 -25.07
C PRO A 240 10.30 18.94 -26.48
#